data_AF-A0A840ISZ1-F1
#
_entry.id   AF-A0A840ISZ1-F1
#
_cell.length_a   1.000
_cell.length_b   1.000
_cell.length_c   1.000
_cell.angle_alpha   90.00
_cell.angle_beta   90.00
_cell.angle_gamma   90.00
#
_symmetry.space_group_name_H-M   'P 1'
#
loop_
_entity.id
_entity.type
_entity.pdbx_description
1 polymer ?
#
loop_
_entity_poly.entity_id
_entity_poly.type
_entity_poly.pdbx_seq_one_letter_code
_entity_poly.pdbx_strand_id
1 'polypeptide(L)'
;MQVYDIVVPGGDELKESIARELCPDENHAPPCPVPWSLSSAENGLLLTVCADQSTAEDVARRVGGRLPVLADPDDYPELIEQYRIERESRK
;
A
#
# COMPACT_ATOMS: atom_id res chain seq x y z
N MET A 1 -6.85 1.70 -12.18
CA MET A 1 -6.06 1.26 -11.03
C MET A 1 -4.60 1.29 -11.43
N GLN A 2 -3.78 1.95 -10.63
CA GLN A 2 -2.37 2.20 -10.90
C GLN A 2 -1.57 1.88 -9.63
N VAL A 3 -0.26 1.79 -9.76
CA VAL A 3 0.64 1.65 -8.62
C VAL A 3 1.11 3.03 -8.21
N TYR A 4 1.10 3.29 -6.90
CA TYR A 4 1.57 4.53 -6.32
C TYR A 4 2.55 4.28 -5.19
N ASP A 5 3.62 5.06 -5.19
CA ASP A 5 4.63 5.12 -4.14
C ASP A 5 4.35 6.28 -3.18
N ILE A 6 4.36 5.97 -1.89
CA ILE A 6 4.10 6.90 -0.79
C ILE A 6 5.27 6.81 0.17
N VAL A 7 6.02 7.90 0.30
CA VAL A 7 7.11 7.99 1.28
C VAL A 7 6.54 8.39 2.63
N VAL A 8 6.69 7.52 3.63
CA VAL A 8 6.31 7.76 5.02
C VAL A 8 7.57 8.14 5.82
N PRO A 9 7.70 9.38 6.31
CA PRO A 9 8.86 9.77 7.10
C PRO A 9 8.87 9.06 8.46
N GLY A 10 10.06 8.63 8.90
CA GLY A 10 10.24 7.91 10.16
C GLY A 10 11.25 6.77 10.04
N GLY A 11 11.08 5.72 10.83
CA GLY A 11 11.90 4.51 10.78
C GLY A 11 11.06 3.23 10.77
N ASP A 12 11.75 2.09 10.88
CA ASP A 12 11.13 0.77 10.82
C ASP A 12 10.10 0.51 11.92
N GLU A 13 10.08 1.29 13.01
CA GLU A 13 9.07 1.16 14.07
C GLU A 13 7.65 1.49 13.59
N LEU A 14 7.51 2.19 12.46
CA LEU A 14 6.22 2.54 11.88
C LEU A 14 5.60 1.41 11.06
N LYS A 15 6.36 0.35 10.71
CA LYS A 15 5.89 -0.74 9.85
C LYS A 15 4.63 -1.42 10.37
N GLU A 16 4.61 -1.76 11.66
CA GLU A 16 3.44 -2.38 12.29
C GLU A 16 2.24 -1.42 12.37
N SER A 17 2.50 -0.13 12.59
CA SER A 17 1.44 0.89 12.64
C SER A 17 0.79 1.09 11.27
N ILE A 18 1.62 1.16 10.21
CA ILE A 18 1.14 1.24 8.82
C ILE A 18 0.33 -0.02 8.46
N ALA A 19 0.82 -1.21 8.81
CA ALA A 19 0.11 -2.45 8.53
C ALA A 19 -1.29 -2.49 9.19
N ARG A 20 -1.39 -2.07 10.46
CA ARG A 20 -2.66 -1.98 11.18
C ARG A 20 -3.61 -0.91 10.61
N GLU A 21 -3.09 0.18 10.09
CA GLU A 21 -3.92 1.18 9.41
C GLU A 21 -4.50 0.64 8.09
N LEU A 22 -3.68 -0.03 7.28
CA LEU A 22 -4.11 -0.54 5.97
C LEU A 22 -4.98 -1.80 6.09
N CYS A 23 -4.74 -2.60 7.13
CA CYS A 23 -5.48 -3.80 7.46
C CYS A 23 -5.90 -3.75 8.94
N PRO A 24 -6.95 -2.98 9.29
CA PRO A 24 -7.40 -2.84 10.67
C PRO A 24 -8.02 -4.12 11.24
N ASP A 25 -8.39 -5.06 10.37
CA ASP A 25 -8.85 -6.40 10.74
C ASP A 25 -7.97 -7.45 10.05
N GLU A 26 -6.98 -7.96 10.80
CA GLU A 26 -6.09 -9.04 10.38
C GLU A 26 -6.83 -10.35 10.05
N ASN A 27 -8.07 -10.49 10.53
CA ASN A 27 -8.92 -11.66 10.29
C ASN A 27 -9.97 -11.41 9.20
N HIS A 28 -9.94 -10.26 8.52
CA HIS A 28 -10.88 -10.05 7.43
C HIS A 28 -10.73 -11.17 6.41
N ALA A 29 -11.84 -11.62 5.83
CA ALA A 29 -11.75 -12.52 4.71
C ALA A 29 -11.01 -11.78 3.59
N PRO A 30 -10.00 -12.39 2.95
CA PRO A 30 -9.40 -11.81 1.77
C PRO A 30 -10.51 -11.48 0.76
N PRO A 31 -10.42 -10.32 0.10
CA PRO A 31 -9.16 -9.60 -0.13
C PRO A 31 -9.05 -8.26 0.60
N CYS A 32 -7.79 -7.86 0.84
CA CYS A 32 -7.47 -6.56 1.42
C CYS A 32 -8.21 -5.42 0.70
N PRO A 33 -8.68 -4.39 1.42
CA PRO A 33 -9.33 -3.23 0.80
C PRO A 33 -8.43 -2.56 -0.24
N VAL A 34 -7.12 -2.52 0.05
CA VAL A 34 -6.07 -1.98 -0.80
C VAL A 34 -4.89 -2.96 -0.74
N PRO A 35 -4.44 -3.55 -1.86
CA PRO A 35 -3.16 -4.27 -1.90
C PRO A 35 -2.00 -3.30 -1.69
N TRP A 36 -1.06 -3.67 -0.83
CA TRP A 36 0.10 -2.84 -0.50
C TRP A 36 1.37 -3.67 -0.31
N SER A 37 2.51 -3.03 -0.52
CA SER A 37 3.86 -3.52 -0.21
C SER A 37 4.61 -2.44 0.56
N LEU A 38 5.51 -2.83 1.45
CA LEU A 38 6.25 -1.91 2.31
C LEU A 38 7.73 -2.26 2.30
N SER A 39 8.58 -1.28 2.01
CA SER A 39 10.04 -1.41 2.04
C SER A 39 10.70 -0.25 2.78
N SER A 40 11.95 -0.45 3.20
CA SER A 40 12.73 0.59 3.88
C SER A 40 13.39 1.52 2.86
N ALA A 41 13.42 2.83 3.14
CA ALA A 41 14.04 3.85 2.31
C ALA A 41 15.04 4.69 3.15
N GLU A 42 15.95 5.44 2.51
CA GLU A 42 17.02 6.18 3.21
C GLU A 42 16.53 7.12 4.32
N ASN A 43 15.32 7.66 4.19
CA ASN A 43 14.75 8.63 5.15
C ASN A 43 13.32 8.28 5.58
N GLY A 44 12.98 7.00 5.59
CA GLY A 44 11.62 6.57 5.92
C GLY A 44 11.26 5.18 5.41
N LEU A 45 9.97 4.99 5.17
CA LEU A 45 9.42 3.80 4.56
C LEU A 45 8.81 4.15 3.21
N LEU A 46 9.01 3.26 2.25
CA LEU A 46 8.35 3.32 0.96
C LEU A 46 7.15 2.37 0.98
N LEU A 47 5.96 2.95 1.02
CA LEU A 47 4.69 2.26 0.93
C LEU A 47 4.20 2.31 -0.51
N THR A 48 4.11 1.15 -1.15
CA THR A 48 3.61 1.01 -2.51
C THR A 48 2.20 0.44 -2.46
N VAL A 49 1.23 1.11 -3.10
CA VAL A 49 -0.17 0.69 -3.11
C VAL A 49 -0.70 0.53 -4.52
N CYS A 50 -1.57 -0.46 -4.72
CA CYS A 50 -2.28 -0.66 -5.98
C CYS A 50 -3.73 -0.19 -5.84
N ALA A 51 -4.04 1.01 -6.31
CA ALA A 51 -5.35 1.64 -6.10
C ALA A 51 -5.73 2.65 -7.19
N ASP A 52 -6.88 3.30 -7.08
CA ASP A 52 -7.14 4.57 -7.77
C ASP A 52 -6.47 5.74 -7.02
N GLN A 53 -6.36 6.89 -7.67
CA GLN A 53 -5.70 8.06 -7.11
C GLN A 53 -6.32 8.55 -5.80
N SER A 54 -7.65 8.57 -5.69
CA SER A 54 -8.34 9.06 -4.49
C SER A 54 -8.05 8.16 -3.29
N THR A 55 -8.01 6.84 -3.51
CA THR A 55 -7.66 5.85 -2.49
C THR A 55 -6.18 5.98 -2.09
N ALA A 56 -5.27 6.18 -3.03
CA ALA A 56 -3.84 6.38 -2.73
C ALA A 56 -3.61 7.66 -1.90
N GLU A 57 -4.29 8.75 -2.22
CA GLU A 57 -4.23 10.01 -1.45
C GLU A 57 -4.82 9.84 -0.05
N ASP A 58 -5.86 9.03 0.10
CA ASP A 58 -6.43 8.71 1.42
C ASP A 58 -5.46 7.91 2.28
N VAL A 59 -4.85 6.88 1.70
CA VAL A 59 -3.79 6.10 2.36
C VAL A 59 -2.65 7.01 2.80
N ALA A 60 -2.13 7.86 1.91
CA ALA A 60 -1.06 8.79 2.25
C ALA A 60 -1.41 9.68 3.45
N ARG A 61 -2.64 10.20 3.51
CA ARG A 61 -3.12 11.00 4.64
C ARG A 61 -3.18 10.18 5.94
N ARG A 62 -3.68 8.95 5.89
CA ARG A 62 -3.84 8.09 7.07
C ARG A 62 -2.51 7.67 7.69
N VAL A 63 -1.51 7.37 6.86
CA VAL A 63 -0.19 6.94 7.33
C VAL A 63 0.78 8.09 7.59
N GLY A 64 0.35 9.35 7.41
CA GLY A 64 1.22 10.53 7.52
C GLY A 64 2.30 10.59 6.43
N GLY A 65 2.05 9.97 5.28
CA GLY A 65 2.94 9.93 4.12
C GLY A 65 2.87 11.18 3.26
N ARG A 66 3.84 11.29 2.35
CA ARG A 66 3.88 12.32 1.30
C ARG A 66 2.84 12.04 0.21
N LEU A 67 2.66 13.00 -0.70
CA LEU A 67 1.76 12.82 -1.84
C LEU A 67 2.14 11.58 -2.66
N PRO A 68 1.17 10.75 -3.07
CA PRO A 68 1.44 9.57 -3.87
C PRO A 68 2.07 9.94 -5.21
N VAL A 69 3.09 9.20 -5.62
CA VAL A 69 3.75 9.33 -6.92
C VAL A 69 3.40 8.10 -7.75
N LEU A 70 3.07 8.28 -9.02
CA LEU A 70 2.86 7.15 -9.92
C LEU A 70 4.15 6.34 -10.06
N ALA A 71 4.06 5.05 -9.77
CA ALA A 71 5.15 4.10 -9.92
C ALA A 71 4.88 3.17 -11.12
N ASP A 72 5.94 2.58 -11.65
CA ASP A 72 5.81 1.59 -12.72
C ASP A 72 5.30 0.26 -12.14
N PRO A 73 4.15 -0.26 -12.61
CA PRO A 73 3.66 -1.57 -12.18
C PRO A 73 4.65 -2.72 -12.40
N ASP A 74 5.52 -2.61 -13.41
CA ASP A 74 6.52 -3.65 -13.73
C ASP A 74 7.60 -3.78 -12.63
N ASP A 75 7.80 -2.75 -11.80
CA ASP A 75 8.70 -2.80 -10.65
C ASP A 75 8.09 -3.58 -9.46
N TYR A 76 6.78 -3.82 -9.47
CA TYR A 76 6.04 -4.45 -8.36
C TYR A 76 5.18 -5.65 -8.81
N PRO A 77 5.78 -6.68 -9.45
CA PRO A 77 5.02 -7.80 -10.01
C PRO A 77 4.24 -8.59 -8.95
N GLU A 78 4.79 -8.74 -7.74
CA GLU A 78 4.12 -9.44 -6.64
C GLU A 78 2.87 -8.68 -6.14
N LEU A 79 2.93 -7.35 -6.11
CA LEU A 79 1.79 -6.51 -5.72
C LEU A 79 0.66 -6.59 -6.75
N ILE A 80 1.03 -6.63 -8.04
CA ILE A 80 0.08 -6.80 -9.13
C ILE A 80 -0.56 -8.19 -9.09
N GLU A 81 0.22 -9.24 -8.80
CA GLU A 81 -0.30 -10.59 -8.67
C GLU A 81 -1.23 -10.72 -7.46
N GLN A 82 -0.86 -10.14 -6.32
CA GLN A 82 -1.74 -10.08 -5.16
C GLN A 82 -3.06 -9.40 -5.52
N TYR A 83 -3.01 -8.22 -6.15
CA TYR A 83 -4.23 -7.54 -6.60
C TYR A 83 -5.09 -8.41 -7.53
N ARG A 84 -4.48 -9.17 -8.44
CA ARG A 84 -5.20 -10.08 -9.34
C ARG A 84 -5.94 -11.16 -8.56
N ILE A 85 -5.24 -11.90 -7.69
CA ILE A 85 -5.81 -12.97 -6.85
C ILE A 85 -6.96 -12.43 -5.99
N GLU A 86 -6.71 -11.26 -5.39
CA GLU A 86 -7.66 -10.58 -4.54
C GLU A 86 -8.93 -10.17 -5.31
N ARG A 87 -8.78 -9.60 -6.51
CA ARG A 87 -9.94 -9.23 -7.34
C ARG A 87 -10.77 -10.44 -7.80
N GLU A 88 -10.12 -11.56 -8.09
CA GLU A 88 -10.80 -12.79 -8.52
C GLU A 88 -11.58 -13.45 -7.38
N SER A 89 -11.14 -13.25 -6.14
CA SER A 89 -11.79 -13.78 -4.93
C SER A 89 -13.03 -12.99 -4.48
N ARG A 90 -13.32 -11.81 -5.07
CA ARG A 90 -14.55 -11.02 -4.79
C ARG A 90 -15.76 -11.38 -5.66
N LYS A 91 -15.68 -12.44 -6.47
CA LYS A 91 -16.79 -12.94 -7.31
C LYS A 91 -17.60 -13.99 -6.56
#